data_AF-A0A7H4MBW4-F1
#
_entry.id   AF-A0A7H4MBW4-F1
#
_cell.length_a   1.000
_cell.length_b   1.000
_cell.length_c   1.000
_cell.angle_alpha   90.00
_cell.angle_beta   90.00
_cell.angle_gamma   90.00
#
_symmetry.space_group_name_H-M   'P 1'
#
loop_
_entity.id
_entity.type
_entity.pdbx_description
1 polymer ?
#
loop_
_entity_poly.entity_id
_entity_poly.type
_entity_poly.pdbx_seq_one_letter_code
_entity_poly.pdbx_strand_id
1 'polypeptide(L)' 'MLNVVGKLAVLVDSSKVGERAGMLFSQAGQIDVVITGKQADAAILKQLEDQGVSVIRV' A
#
# COMPACT_ATOMS: atom_id res chain seq x y z
N MET A 1 6.63 16.78 0.80
CA MET A 1 7.61 15.91 1.48
C MET A 1 7.83 14.60 0.72
N LEU A 2 6.78 13.97 0.17
CA LEU A 2 6.93 12.74 -0.65
C LEU A 2 7.33 12.99 -2.11
N ASN A 3 7.05 14.17 -2.67
CA ASN A 3 7.37 14.51 -4.07
C ASN A 3 8.88 14.59 -4.43
N VAL A 4 9.79 14.37 -3.45
CA VAL A 4 11.25 14.31 -3.68
C VAL A 4 11.80 12.89 -3.55
N VAL A 5 10.94 11.90 -3.29
CA VAL A 5 11.33 10.51 -3.09
C VAL A 5 11.18 9.76 -4.42
N GLY A 6 12.23 9.04 -4.84
CA GLY A 6 12.20 8.27 -6.09
C GLY A 6 11.38 6.97 -6.02
N LYS A 7 11.26 6.37 -4.83
CA LYS A 7 10.37 5.24 -4.55
C LYS A 7 9.84 5.26 -3.11
N LEU A 8 8.54 5.06 -2.94
CA LEU A 8 7.87 4.95 -1.64
C LEU A 8 7.42 3.51 -1.37
N ALA A 9 8.01 2.89 -0.34
CA ALA A 9 7.57 1.61 0.19
C ALA A 9 6.84 1.81 1.52
N VAL A 10 5.67 1.18 1.68
CA VAL A 10 4.82 1.30 2.86
C VAL A 10 4.65 -0.08 3.50
N LEU A 11 5.04 -0.20 4.77
CA LEU A 11 4.74 -1.36 5.61
C LEU A 11 3.44 -1.10 6.36
N VAL A 12 2.46 -1.98 6.20
CA VAL A 12 1.12 -1.82 6.78
C VAL A 12 0.58 -3.15 7.29
N ASP A 13 -0.04 -3.12 8.46
CA ASP A 13 -0.74 -4.28 9.00
C ASP A 13 -1.89 -4.72 8.08
N SER A 14 -2.13 -6.03 8.00
CA SER A 14 -3.17 -6.60 7.14
C SER A 14 -4.55 -5.96 7.37
N SER A 15 -4.88 -5.62 8.62
CA SER A 15 -6.18 -5.03 8.98
C SER A 15 -6.32 -3.55 8.60
N LYS A 16 -5.26 -2.92 8.10
CA LYS A 16 -5.22 -1.49 7.74
C LYS A 16 -5.12 -1.25 6.24
N VAL A 17 -4.97 -2.31 5.45
CA VAL A 17 -5.02 -2.22 3.98
C VAL A 17 -6.45 -1.87 3.54
N GLY A 18 -6.62 -0.74 2.85
CA GLY A 18 -7.91 -0.26 2.36
C GLY A 18 -8.78 0.47 3.40
N GLU A 19 -8.36 0.54 4.67
CA GLU A 19 -9.03 1.38 5.65
C GLU A 19 -8.63 2.84 5.52
N ARG A 20 -9.58 3.75 5.72
CA ARG A 20 -9.28 5.16 5.96
C ARG A 20 -8.93 5.38 7.44
N ALA A 21 -7.72 4.98 7.83
CA ALA A 21 -7.19 5.24 9.17
C ALA A 21 -6.05 6.29 9.17
N GLY A 22 -6.32 7.52 9.65
CA GLY A 22 -5.28 8.48 10.10
C GLY A 22 -4.45 9.23 9.05
N MET A 23 -3.49 10.05 9.50
CA MET A 23 -2.78 11.12 8.76
C MET A 23 -1.80 10.70 7.64
N LEU A 24 -1.70 9.42 7.27
CA LEU A 24 -0.71 8.92 6.30
C LEU A 24 -1.40 8.36 5.04
N PHE A 25 -2.05 9.25 4.30
CA PHE A 25 -2.55 8.91 2.96
C PHE A 25 -1.60 9.47 1.91
N SER A 26 -0.67 8.64 1.46
CA SER A 26 -0.21 8.77 0.08
C SER A 26 -1.33 8.17 -0.77
N GLN A 27 -1.80 8.88 -1.79
CA GLN A 27 -2.72 8.26 -2.75
C GLN A 27 -2.03 7.02 -3.33
N ALA A 28 -2.78 5.97 -3.69
CA ALA A 28 -2.17 4.74 -4.22
C ALA A 28 -1.21 5.01 -5.39
N GLY A 29 -1.50 6.03 -6.22
CA GLY A 29 -0.59 6.50 -7.29
C GLY A 29 0.73 7.14 -6.83
N GLN A 30 1.00 7.23 -5.53
CA GLN A 30 2.25 7.70 -4.94
C GLN A 30 3.00 6.60 -4.18
N ILE A 31 2.47 5.37 -4.16
CA ILE A 31 3.06 4.22 -3.47
C ILE A 31 3.58 3.25 -4.52
N ASP A 32 4.87 2.92 -4.47
CA ASP A 32 5.47 1.94 -5.38
C ASP A 32 5.37 0.52 -4.84
N VAL A 33 5.45 0.36 -3.50
CA VAL A 33 5.46 -0.94 -2.85
C VAL A 33 4.62 -0.93 -1.57
N VAL A 34 3.77 -1.95 -1.41
CA VAL A 34 3.06 -2.25 -0.16
C VAL A 34 3.58 -3.58 0.39
N ILE A 35 3.98 -3.57 1.66
CA ILE A 35 4.39 -4.75 2.42
C ILE A 35 3.33 -4.98 3.49
N THR A 36 2.73 -6.16 3.51
CA THR A 36 1.68 -6.50 4.47
C THR A 36 1.66 -7.99 4.81
N GLY A 37 0.85 -8.38 5.79
CA GLY A 37 0.73 -9.78 6.19
C GLY A 37 -0.08 -10.61 5.20
N LYS A 38 0.04 -11.94 5.29
CA LYS A 38 -0.74 -12.88 4.48
C LYS A 38 -2.26 -12.76 4.68
N GLN A 39 -2.72 -12.16 5.78
CA GLN A 39 -4.14 -12.01 6.11
C GLN A 39 -4.82 -10.82 5.43
N ALA A 40 -4.08 -9.98 4.68
CA ALA A 40 -4.66 -8.84 3.99
C ALA A 40 -5.69 -9.26 2.95
N ASP A 41 -6.74 -8.45 2.78
CA ASP A 41 -7.84 -8.73 1.84
C ASP A 41 -7.33 -8.78 0.39
N ALA A 42 -7.48 -9.95 -0.23
CA ALA A 42 -7.00 -10.22 -1.57
C ALA A 42 -7.64 -9.34 -2.65
N ALA A 43 -8.90 -8.91 -2.47
CA ALA A 43 -9.56 -8.02 -3.42
C ALA A 43 -8.93 -6.63 -3.40
N ILE A 44 -8.55 -6.15 -2.21
CA ILE A 44 -7.88 -4.85 -2.05
C ILE A 44 -6.45 -4.91 -2.60
N LEU A 45 -5.71 -5.99 -2.30
CA LEU A 45 -4.37 -6.19 -2.86
C LEU A 45 -4.39 -6.20 -4.39
N LYS A 46 -5.37 -6.89 -4.99
CA LYS A 46 -5.53 -6.92 -6.44
C LYS A 46 -5.78 -5.54 -7.03
N GLN A 47 -6.60 -4.71 -6.39
CA GLN A 47 -6.84 -3.34 -6.85
C GLN A 47 -5.57 -2.48 -6.80
N LEU A 48 -4.69 -2.68 -5.81
CA LEU A 48 -3.40 -2.00 -5.74
C LEU A 48 -2.46 -2.46 -6.86
N GLU A 49 -2.39 -3.77 -7.11
CA GLU A 49 -1.61 -4.33 -8.22
C GLU A 49 -2.10 -3.84 -9.58
N ASP A 50 -3.42 -3.80 -9.80
CA ASP A 50 -4.05 -3.28 -11.02
C ASP A 50 -3.75 -1.77 -11.23
N GLN A 51 -3.36 -1.05 -10.17
CA GLN A 51 -2.90 0.35 -10.20
C GLN A 51 -1.37 0.49 -10.34
N GLY A 52 -0.64 -0.62 -10.49
CA GLY A 52 0.81 -0.65 -10.68
C GLY A 52 1.63 -0.70 -9.39
N VAL A 53 0.99 -0.88 -8.23
CA VAL A 53 1.67 -1.01 -6.94
C VAL A 53 2.20 -2.44 -6.77
N SER A 54 3.47 -2.59 -6.38
CA SER A 54 4.03 -3.90 -6.05
C SER A 54 3.59 -4.35 -4.65
N VAL A 55 3.09 -5.58 -4.52
CA VAL A 55 2.62 -6.13 -3.24
C VAL A 55 3.54 -7.25 -2.75
N ILE A 56 4.01 -7.13 -1.51
CA ILE A 56 4.79 -8.15 -0.81
C ILE A 56 3.99 -8.65 0.39
N ARG A 57 3.79 -9.96 0.47
CA ARG A 57 3.06 -10.62 1.58
C ARG A 57 4.04 -11.39 2.46
N VAL A 58 4.14 -11.01 3.74
CA VAL A 58 5.02 -11.64 4.74
C VAL A 58 4.24 -12.51 5.72
#